data_AF-A0A817ADM1-F1
#
_entry.id   AF-A0A817ADM1-F1
#
_cell.length_a   1.000
_cell.length_b   1.000
_cell.length_c   1.000
_cell.angle_alpha   90.00
_cell.angle_beta   90.00
_cell.angle_gamma   90.00
#
_symmetry.space_group_name_H-M   'P 1'
#
loop_
_entity.id
_entity.type
_entity.pdbx_description
1 polymer ?
#
loop_
_entity_poly.entity_id
_entity_poly.type
_entity_poly.pdbx_seq_one_letter_code
_entity_poly.pdbx_strand_id
1 'polypeptide(L)' 'MIIDLKIRQAAAYGFGVMGMNDGPVYARACVEALPRLCTMIGAPNSRAPENNTATENAVSAVTKILKYNNSCLDNIDK' A
#
# COMPACT_ATOMS: atom_id res chain seq x y z
N MET A 1 -17.88 3.24 6.02
CA MET A 1 -17.85 2.12 5.05
C MET A 1 -16.65 1.25 5.39
N ILE A 2 -16.87 0.16 6.13
CA ILE A 2 -15.82 -0.81 6.47
C ILE A 2 -15.78 -1.79 5.29
N ILE A 3 -14.81 -1.62 4.39
CA ILE A 3 -14.57 -2.57 3.32
C ILE A 3 -14.06 -3.87 3.98
N ASP A 4 -14.58 -5.02 3.53
CA ASP A 4 -14.20 -6.35 4.04
C ASP A 4 -12.67 -6.51 4.12
N LEU A 5 -12.20 -7.12 5.21
CA LEU A 5 -10.79 -7.36 5.46
C LEU A 5 -10.05 -8.01 4.29
N LYS A 6 -10.66 -9.02 3.65
CA LYS A 6 -10.06 -9.74 2.52
C LYS A 6 -9.91 -8.83 1.31
N ILE A 7 -10.82 -7.88 1.12
CA ILE A 7 -10.72 -6.87 0.06
C ILE A 7 -9.55 -5.93 0.33
N ARG A 8 -9.35 -5.48 1.57
CA ARG A 8 -8.19 -4.66 1.95
C ARG A 8 -6.87 -5.40 1.74
N GLN A 9 -6.80 -6.66 2.15
CA GLN A 9 -5.64 -7.51 1.94
C GLN A 9 -5.31 -7.69 0.45
N ALA A 10 -6.32 -8.02 -0.38
CA ALA A 10 -6.16 -8.22 -1.81
C ALA A 10 -5.75 -6.93 -2.52
N ALA A 11 -6.37 -5.80 -2.17
CA ALA A 11 -6.00 -4.50 -2.70
C ALA A 11 -4.55 -4.12 -2.37
N ALA A 12 -4.14 -4.27 -1.11
CA ALA A 12 -2.76 -4.00 -0.69
C ALA A 12 -1.75 -4.87 -1.44
N TYR A 13 -2.03 -6.18 -1.56
CA TYR A 13 -1.20 -7.08 -2.36
C TYR A 13 -1.06 -6.61 -3.82
N GLY A 14 -2.17 -6.27 -4.46
CA GLY A 14 -2.20 -5.78 -5.84
C GLY A 14 -1.35 -4.52 -6.05
N PHE A 15 -1.45 -3.53 -5.15
CA PHE A 15 -0.60 -2.34 -5.20
C PHE A 15 0.88 -2.66 -5.02
N GLY A 16 1.22 -3.64 -4.19
CA GLY A 16 2.59 -4.12 -4.08
C GLY A 16 3.11 -4.76 -5.37
N VAL A 17 2.28 -5.56 -6.05
CA VAL A 17 2.64 -6.16 -7.35
C VAL A 17 2.80 -5.10 -8.44
N MET A 18 1.84 -4.18 -8.58
CA MET A 18 1.90 -3.07 -9.53
C MET A 18 3.14 -2.19 -9.31
N GLY A 19 3.48 -1.92 -8.04
CA GLY A 19 4.67 -1.18 -7.68
C GLY A 19 5.98 -1.90 -8.01
N MET A 20 6.00 -3.24 -8.05
CA MET A 20 7.23 -4.01 -8.25
C MET A 20 7.47 -4.41 -9.71
N ASN A 21 6.42 -4.75 -10.47
CA ASN A 21 6.57 -5.49 -11.73
C ASN A 21 6.22 -4.68 -12.99
N ASP A 22 5.28 -3.75 -12.91
CA ASP A 22 4.63 -3.20 -14.12
C ASP A 22 5.11 -1.78 -14.50
N GLY A 23 6.13 -1.26 -13.82
CA GLY A 23 6.85 -0.05 -14.23
C GLY A 23 6.06 1.27 -14.17
N PRO A 24 6.47 2.31 -14.94
CA PRO A 24 5.99 3.69 -14.78
C PRO A 24 4.50 3.91 -15.02
N VAL A 25 3.83 3.01 -15.76
CA VAL A 25 2.40 3.17 -16.10
C VAL A 25 1.50 3.19 -14.85
N TYR A 26 1.91 2.50 -13.79
CA TYR A 26 1.20 2.49 -12.51
C TYR A 26 1.76 3.47 -11.47
N ALA A 27 2.82 4.21 -11.80
CA ALA A 27 3.51 5.09 -10.84
C ALA A 27 2.54 6.03 -10.13
N ARG A 28 1.67 6.72 -10.90
CA ARG A 28 0.67 7.64 -10.34
C ARG A 28 -0.34 6.94 -9.43
N ALA A 29 -0.88 5.80 -9.86
CA ALA A 29 -1.83 5.03 -9.05
C ALA A 29 -1.17 4.51 -7.76
N CYS A 30 0.08 4.08 -7.81
CA CYS A 30 0.86 3.66 -6.65
C CYS A 30 1.05 4.81 -5.65
N VAL A 31 1.41 6.01 -6.12
CA VAL A 31 1.57 7.19 -5.26
C VAL A 31 0.24 7.60 -4.62
N GLU A 32 -0.85 7.65 -5.37
CA GLU A 32 -2.18 7.97 -4.85
C GLU A 32 -2.69 6.94 -3.81
N ALA A 33 -2.15 5.71 -3.81
CA ALA A 33 -2.49 4.67 -2.85
C ALA A 33 -1.69 4.76 -1.54
N LEU A 34 -0.50 5.37 -1.54
CA LEU A 34 0.40 5.40 -0.38
C LEU A 34 -0.26 5.94 0.91
N PRO A 35 -0.99 7.08 0.91
CA PRO A 35 -1.62 7.58 2.14
C PRO A 35 -2.61 6.59 2.75
N ARG A 36 -3.33 5.83 1.91
CA ARG A 36 -4.31 4.83 2.37
C ARG A 36 -3.61 3.59 2.93
N LEU A 37 -2.52 3.16 2.31
CA LEU A 37 -1.69 2.06 2.82
C LEU A 37 -1.06 2.45 4.17
N CYS A 38 -0.50 3.67 4.29
CA CYS A 38 0.04 4.19 5.55
C CYS A 38 -1.03 4.31 6.65
N THR A 39 -2.24 4.74 6.30
CA THR A 39 -3.38 4.77 7.24
C THR A 39 -3.72 3.37 7.76
N MET A 40 -3.68 2.35 6.89
CA MET A 40 -3.92 0.96 7.29
C MET A 40 -2.83 0.43 8.23
N ILE A 41 -1.57 0.80 7.98
CA ILE A 41 -0.43 0.43 8.85
C ILE A 41 -0.55 1.08 10.23
N GLY A 42 -0.88 2.37 10.27
CA GLY A 42 -0.99 3.16 11.50
C GLY A 42 -2.29 2.99 12.28
N ALA A 43 -3.24 2.18 11.78
CA ALA A 43 -4.52 1.99 12.46
C ALA A 43 -4.32 1.38 13.87
N PRO A 44 -5.06 1.81 14.91
CA PRO A 44 -4.87 1.31 16.28
C PRO A 44 -5.02 -0.21 16.43
N ASN A 45 -5.83 -0.84 15.57
CA ASN A 45 -6.09 -2.28 15.56
C ASN A 45 -5.32 -3.01 14.44
N SER A 46 -4.30 -2.40 13.83
CA SER A 46 -3.57 -2.98 12.69
C SER A 46 -2.89 -4.31 13.01
N ARG A 47 -2.56 -4.54 14.28
CA ARG A 47 -1.93 -5.78 14.80
C ARG A 47 -2.93 -6.79 15.37
N ALA A 48 -4.23 -6.50 15.33
CA ALA A 48 -5.24 -7.48 15.71
C ALA A 48 -5.18 -8.68 14.75
N PRO A 49 -5.43 -9.92 15.21
CA PRO A 49 -5.32 -11.13 14.37
C PRO A 49 -6.10 -11.03 13.06
N GLU A 50 -7.25 -10.37 13.08
CA GLU A 50 -8.08 -10.16 11.91
C GLU A 50 -7.38 -9.21 10.93
N ASN A 51 -6.75 -8.11 11.40
CA ASN A 51 -6.14 -7.13 10.50
C ASN A 51 -4.71 -7.45 10.09
N ASN A 52 -4.02 -8.34 10.81
CA ASN A 52 -2.57 -8.50 10.71
C ASN A 52 -2.10 -8.77 9.28
N THR A 53 -2.75 -9.69 8.56
CA THR A 53 -2.34 -10.02 7.18
C THR A 53 -2.59 -8.87 6.19
N ALA A 54 -3.66 -8.09 6.37
CA ALA A 54 -3.89 -6.91 5.54
C ALA A 54 -2.83 -5.82 5.82
N THR A 55 -2.47 -5.64 7.09
CA THR A 55 -1.41 -4.73 7.53
C THR A 55 -0.04 -5.14 6.97
N GLU A 56 0.33 -6.40 7.05
CA GLU A 56 1.59 -6.92 6.49
C GLU A 56 1.68 -6.70 4.97
N ASN A 57 0.58 -6.94 4.25
CA ASN A 57 0.51 -6.62 2.83
C ASN A 57 0.64 -5.12 2.56
N ALA A 58 0.08 -4.26 3.42
CA ALA A 58 0.24 -2.81 3.31
C ALA A 58 1.71 -2.39 3.44
N VAL A 59 2.41 -2.91 4.46
CA VAL A 59 3.85 -2.65 4.69
C VAL A 59 4.67 -3.13 3.49
N SER A 60 4.37 -4.33 2.98
CA SER A 60 5.02 -4.88 1.80
C SER A 60 4.79 -4.00 0.57
N ALA A 61 3.56 -3.53 0.37
CA ALA A 61 3.19 -2.69 -0.77
C ALA A 61 3.89 -1.33 -0.73
N VAL A 62 3.89 -0.65 0.41
CA VAL A 62 4.61 0.62 0.59
C VAL A 62 6.09 0.43 0.26
N THR A 63 6.73 -0.60 0.82
CA THR A 63 8.15 -0.88 0.56
C THR A 63 8.42 -1.12 -0.92
N LYS A 64 7.57 -1.91 -1.59
CA LYS A 64 7.72 -2.21 -3.03
C LYS A 64 7.55 -0.96 -3.89
N ILE A 65 6.54 -0.13 -3.62
CA ILE A 65 6.32 1.13 -4.35
C ILE A 65 7.53 2.06 -4.19
N LEU A 66 7.98 2.29 -2.95
CA LEU A 66 9.12 3.18 -2.67
C LEU A 66 10.42 2.69 -3.30
N LYS A 67 10.63 1.36 -3.35
CA LYS A 67 11.86 0.76 -3.88
C LYS A 67 11.88 0.70 -5.41
N TYR A 68 10.76 0.39 -6.05
CA TYR A 68 10.72 0.01 -7.46
C TYR A 68 9.94 1.01 -8.34
N ASN A 69 9.04 1.83 -7.79
CA ASN A 69 8.16 2.71 -8.56
C ASN A 69 7.96 4.07 -7.86
N ASN A 70 9.08 4.76 -7.62
CA ASN A 70 9.13 6.05 -6.91
C ASN A 70 9.18 7.28 -7.83
N SER A 71 9.07 7.10 -9.14
CA SER A 71 9.26 8.16 -10.14
C SER A 71 8.22 9.29 -10.08
N CYS A 72 7.02 8.99 -9.55
CA CYS A 72 5.95 9.97 -9.35
C CYS A 72 5.78 10.38 -7.87
N LEU A 73 6.72 10.03 -6.98
CA LEU A 73 6.71 10.58 -5.63
C LEU A 73 7.14 12.04 -5.72
N ASP A 74 6.16 12.93 -5.79
CA ASP A 74 6.40 14.32 -5.43
C ASP A 74 6.89 14.33 -3.99
N ASN A 75 7.93 15.14 -3.69
CA ASN A 75 8.62 15.15 -2.39
C ASN A 75 7.62 14.95 -1.24
N ILE A 76 7.63 13.76 -0.64
CA ILE A 76 7.00 13.49 0.64
C ILE A 76 7.86 14.28 1.63
N ASP A 77 7.44 15.51 1.88
CA ASP A 77 8.03 16.54 2.74
C ASP A 77 9.24 17.32 2.18
N LYS A 78 8.98 18.57 1.76
CA LYS A 78 9.68 19.74 2.32
C LYS A 78 8.77 20.38 3.34
#